data_AF-A0A7J6EUQ7-F1
#
_entry.id   AF-A0A7J6EUQ7-F1
#
_cell.length_a   1.000
_cell.length_b   1.000
_cell.length_c   1.000
_cell.angle_alpha   90.00
_cell.angle_beta   90.00
_cell.angle_gamma   90.00
#
_symmetry.space_group_name_H-M   'P 1'
#
loop_
_entity.id
_entity.type
_entity.pdbx_description
1 polymer ?
#
loop_
_entity_poly.entity_id
_entity_poly.type
_entity_poly.pdbx_seq_one_letter_code
_entity_poly.pdbx_strand_id
1 'polypeptide(L)'
;MDNPILALTLVVLLFSKSVPVFGTIDILPISYNDVNRLEFSLNLEFLAAEFFLYGSLGYGLDRVDPQLAKGGPPPIGATRANLDNLTADIITQFGYQQVGNIRAIANTVRGFPRPLLDISSAVFARTIDIAFGRDIRPPFNPYGNSINFLIASYYMPYTVLTGYVEANPNLSGSTFKALVAGLLGVKAGQDGVIRALLYQRRDTRVEPYNITVGEFTNRISELRNTLGRGGVKEEGLINVTTSLGVGGIRVSTGNVLSANIDSLSYGRTPAEILRIVYGTGNERRPGAFFPNGANGLVLLFSKSVPVFGTIDILPISYNDVNRLEFSLNLEFLAAEFFLYGSLGYGLDRVDPQLAKGGPPPIGATRANLDNLTADIITQFGYQQVGNIRAIANTVRGFPRPLLDISSAVFARTIDIAFGRDIRPPFNPYGNSINFLIASYYMPYTVLTGYVEANPNLSGSTFKALVAGLLGVKAGQDGVIRALLYQRRDTRVEPYNITVGEFTNRISELRNTLGRGGVKEEGLINVTTSLGVGGIRVSTGNVLSANIDSLSYGRTPAEILRIVYGTGNERRPGAFFPNGANGRIATILSA
;
A
#
# COMPACT_ATOMS: atom_id res chain seq x y z
N MET A 1 -67.99 46.73 40.78
CA MET A 1 -67.95 47.31 39.44
C MET A 1 -67.63 46.20 38.47
N ASP A 2 -68.38 46.17 37.40
CA ASP A 2 -68.66 45.04 36.53
C ASP A 2 -67.50 44.57 35.63
N ASN A 3 -67.62 43.31 35.22
CA ASN A 3 -66.96 42.57 34.13
C ASN A 3 -67.14 43.27 32.74
N PRO A 4 -66.62 42.79 31.57
CA PRO A 4 -66.01 41.48 31.21
C PRO A 4 -64.75 41.59 30.28
N ILE A 5 -64.05 40.56 29.78
CA ILE A 5 -64.37 39.52 28.76
C ILE A 5 -63.18 38.54 28.70
N LEU A 6 -63.36 37.24 28.98
CA LEU A 6 -63.33 36.07 28.05
C LEU A 6 -62.15 36.00 27.05
N ALA A 7 -61.47 34.89 26.80
CA ALA A 7 -61.99 33.52 26.71
C ALA A 7 -60.94 32.44 27.06
N LEU A 8 -61.40 31.47 27.84
CA LEU A 8 -60.84 30.15 28.04
C LEU A 8 -61.56 29.19 27.08
N THR A 9 -60.84 28.27 26.44
CA THR A 9 -61.44 27.00 26.00
C THR A 9 -60.48 25.87 26.36
N LEU A 10 -60.97 25.04 27.30
CA LEU A 10 -60.41 23.83 27.87
C LEU A 10 -61.05 22.64 27.11
N VAL A 11 -60.36 21.54 26.79
CA VAL A 11 -60.38 20.20 27.46
C VAL A 11 -60.02 19.22 26.31
N VAL A 12 -59.11 18.25 26.41
CA VAL A 12 -59.31 16.91 27.01
C VAL A 12 -57.99 16.29 27.48
N LEU A 13 -58.04 15.85 28.74
CA LEU A 13 -57.11 15.00 29.48
C LEU A 13 -56.99 13.60 28.90
N LEU A 14 -55.76 13.07 28.85
CA LEU A 14 -55.48 11.66 29.16
C LEU A 14 -54.15 11.56 29.92
N PHE A 15 -54.22 11.48 31.25
CA PHE A 15 -53.16 10.88 32.05
C PHE A 15 -53.57 9.44 32.35
N SER A 16 -52.80 8.45 31.88
CA SER A 16 -52.51 7.26 32.70
C SER A 16 -51.32 6.46 32.14
N LYS A 17 -50.28 6.38 32.97
CA LYS A 17 -49.22 5.35 33.06
C LYS A 17 -48.36 5.11 31.80
N SER A 18 -47.31 5.92 31.68
CA SER A 18 -46.10 5.55 30.93
C SER A 18 -45.40 4.39 31.65
N VAL A 19 -45.53 3.18 31.11
CA VAL A 19 -44.55 2.12 31.31
C VAL A 19 -43.33 2.50 30.47
N PRO A 20 -42.11 2.63 31.03
CA PRO A 20 -40.93 2.81 30.21
C PRO A 20 -40.69 1.49 29.48
N VAL A 21 -40.99 1.47 28.18
CA VAL A 21 -40.44 0.47 27.27
C VAL A 21 -38.95 0.77 27.18
N PHE A 22 -38.15 0.02 27.93
CA PHE A 22 -36.71 -0.07 27.71
C PHE A 22 -36.46 -0.74 26.36
N GLY A 23 -36.53 0.06 25.29
CA GLY A 23 -35.88 -0.28 24.04
C GLY A 23 -34.41 0.09 24.18
N THR A 24 -33.57 -0.88 24.52
CA THR A 24 -32.12 -0.79 24.38
C THR A 24 -31.82 -0.58 22.90
N ILE A 25 -31.62 0.67 22.49
CA ILE A 25 -30.81 0.96 21.30
C ILE A 25 -29.41 0.49 21.69
N ASP A 26 -28.96 -0.63 21.14
CA ASP A 26 -27.58 -1.10 21.26
C ASP A 26 -26.66 -0.11 20.55
N ILE A 27 -26.36 1.00 21.22
CA ILE A 27 -25.22 1.84 20.93
C ILE A 27 -24.02 1.18 21.60
N LEU A 28 -23.55 0.05 21.05
CA LEU A 28 -22.16 -0.34 21.33
C LEU A 28 -21.30 0.84 20.87
N PRO A 29 -20.40 1.39 21.72
CA PRO A 29 -19.65 2.57 21.37
C PRO A 29 -18.81 2.21 20.16
N ILE A 30 -19.06 2.89 19.05
CA ILE A 30 -18.47 2.76 17.72
C ILE A 30 -16.93 2.53 17.74
N SER A 31 -16.26 2.99 18.80
CA SER A 31 -14.86 2.70 19.17
C SER A 31 -14.50 1.21 19.33
N TYR A 32 -15.39 0.36 19.87
CA TYR A 32 -15.06 -1.04 20.19
C TYR A 32 -14.82 -1.90 18.94
N ASN A 33 -15.57 -1.69 17.86
CA ASN A 33 -15.37 -2.40 16.60
C ASN A 33 -14.04 -1.99 15.94
N ASP A 34 -13.68 -0.71 15.99
CA ASP A 34 -12.41 -0.22 15.46
C ASP A 34 -11.23 -0.78 16.26
N VAL A 35 -11.34 -0.83 17.60
CA VAL A 35 -10.36 -1.46 18.49
C VAL A 35 -10.17 -2.93 18.12
N ASN A 36 -11.23 -3.72 17.99
CA ASN A 36 -11.14 -5.14 17.66
C ASN A 36 -10.44 -5.39 16.31
N ARG A 37 -10.67 -4.54 15.31
CA ARG A 37 -10.02 -4.66 13.98
C ARG A 37 -8.52 -4.38 14.06
N LEU A 38 -8.10 -3.39 14.84
CA LEU A 38 -6.67 -3.12 15.06
C LEU A 38 -6.01 -4.20 15.92
N GLU A 39 -6.67 -4.65 16.98
CA GLU A 39 -6.15 -5.73 17.83
C GLU A 39 -5.99 -7.03 17.03
N PHE A 40 -6.93 -7.37 16.15
CA PHE A 40 -6.75 -8.51 15.24
C PHE A 40 -5.46 -8.39 14.41
N SER A 41 -5.23 -7.19 13.83
CA SER A 41 -4.07 -6.92 12.97
C SER A 41 -2.74 -7.04 13.73
N LEU A 42 -2.73 -6.76 15.03
CA LEU A 42 -1.55 -6.89 15.89
C LEU A 42 -0.96 -8.32 15.89
N ASN A 43 -1.78 -9.36 15.72
CA ASN A 43 -1.28 -10.73 15.57
C ASN A 43 -0.34 -10.87 14.36
N LEU A 44 -0.72 -10.26 13.23
CA LEU A 44 0.02 -10.34 11.98
C LEU A 44 1.29 -9.51 12.03
N GLU A 45 1.24 -8.37 12.72
CA GLU A 45 2.40 -7.51 12.96
C GLU A 45 3.45 -8.23 13.82
N PHE A 46 3.04 -8.95 14.88
CA PHE A 46 3.94 -9.81 15.64
C PHE A 46 4.59 -10.89 14.77
N LEU A 47 3.79 -11.60 13.96
CA LEU A 47 4.31 -12.63 13.06
C LEU A 47 5.37 -12.09 12.10
N ALA A 48 5.09 -10.96 11.45
CA ALA A 48 6.02 -10.32 10.53
C ALA A 48 7.27 -9.78 11.25
N ALA A 49 7.11 -9.17 12.43
CA ALA A 49 8.22 -8.63 13.21
C ALA A 49 9.20 -9.72 13.61
N GLU A 50 8.71 -10.79 14.22
CA GLU A 50 9.56 -11.90 14.65
C GLU A 50 10.26 -12.55 13.46
N PHE A 51 9.55 -12.79 12.36
CA PHE A 51 10.13 -13.43 11.18
C PHE A 51 11.27 -12.61 10.57
N PHE A 52 11.10 -11.30 10.38
CA PHE A 52 12.12 -10.44 9.78
C PHE A 52 13.29 -10.12 10.73
N LEU A 53 13.00 -9.90 12.02
CA LEU A 53 14.04 -9.64 13.03
C LEU A 53 14.93 -10.88 13.22
N TYR A 54 14.35 -12.06 13.44
CA TYR A 54 15.15 -13.28 13.54
C TYR A 54 15.87 -13.58 12.23
N GLY A 55 15.19 -13.48 11.08
CA GLY A 55 15.79 -13.77 9.78
C GLY A 55 17.08 -12.98 9.52
N SER A 56 17.12 -11.70 9.86
CA SER A 56 18.31 -10.87 9.61
C SER A 56 19.29 -10.78 10.79
N LEU A 57 18.79 -10.64 12.02
CA LEU A 57 19.59 -10.36 13.21
C LEU A 57 19.85 -11.59 14.08
N GLY A 58 19.00 -12.62 13.99
CA GLY A 58 19.05 -13.81 14.83
C GLY A 58 18.38 -13.65 16.21
N TYR A 59 17.66 -12.56 16.44
CA TYR A 59 16.88 -12.31 17.65
C TYR A 59 15.65 -11.46 17.35
N GLY A 60 14.63 -11.55 18.20
CA GLY A 60 13.33 -10.93 18.00
C GLY A 60 13.05 -9.73 18.91
N LEU A 61 11.74 -9.50 19.16
CA LEU A 61 11.27 -8.38 19.99
C LEU A 61 11.82 -8.42 21.41
N ASP A 62 12.07 -9.61 21.97
CA ASP A 62 12.60 -9.77 23.34
C ASP A 62 13.99 -9.12 23.55
N ARG A 63 14.69 -8.79 22.46
CA ARG A 63 15.95 -8.04 22.52
C ARG A 63 15.84 -6.64 21.89
N VAL A 64 15.00 -6.46 20.88
CA VAL A 64 14.85 -5.18 20.18
C VAL A 64 13.98 -4.19 20.95
N ASP A 65 12.82 -4.63 21.43
CA ASP A 65 11.88 -3.85 22.23
C ASP A 65 11.05 -4.78 23.13
N PRO A 66 11.61 -5.24 24.27
CA PRO A 66 10.96 -6.26 25.11
C PRO A 66 9.60 -5.81 25.66
N GLN A 67 9.37 -4.50 25.77
CA GLN A 67 8.11 -3.95 26.26
C GLN A 67 6.96 -4.21 25.29
N LEU A 68 7.24 -4.25 23.98
CA LEU A 68 6.22 -4.53 22.96
C LEU A 68 5.78 -6.00 22.95
N ALA A 69 6.65 -6.94 23.38
CA ALA A 69 6.25 -8.34 23.54
C ALA A 69 5.23 -8.54 24.67
N LYS A 70 5.16 -7.59 25.63
CA LYS A 70 4.27 -7.60 26.81
C LYS A 70 4.29 -8.95 27.56
N GLY A 71 5.47 -9.56 27.69
CA GLY A 71 5.68 -10.85 28.36
C GLY A 71 5.16 -12.07 27.60
N GLY A 72 4.77 -11.93 26.33
CA GLY A 72 4.40 -13.06 25.47
C GLY A 72 5.59 -13.99 25.19
N PRO A 73 5.37 -15.30 24.96
CA PRO A 73 6.45 -16.27 24.78
C PRO A 73 7.23 -16.05 23.48
N PRO A 74 8.55 -16.35 23.44
CA PRO A 74 9.35 -16.27 22.22
C PRO A 74 8.85 -17.24 21.15
N PRO A 75 9.06 -16.92 19.86
CA PRO A 75 8.64 -17.78 18.76
C PRO A 75 9.40 -19.12 18.72
N ILE A 76 8.72 -20.18 18.29
CA ILE A 76 9.30 -21.51 18.07
C ILE A 76 10.09 -21.50 16.75
N GLY A 77 11.29 -22.09 16.79
CA GLY A 77 12.12 -22.37 15.61
C GLY A 77 12.67 -21.15 14.88
N ALA A 78 12.55 -19.97 15.49
CA ALA A 78 13.07 -18.73 14.95
C ALA A 78 14.60 -18.79 14.82
N THR A 79 15.10 -18.52 13.62
CA THR A 79 16.51 -18.74 13.28
C THR A 79 17.05 -17.60 12.43
N ARG A 80 18.35 -17.29 12.55
CA ARG A 80 19.03 -16.38 11.64
C ARG A 80 19.17 -17.01 10.26
N ALA A 81 18.67 -16.33 9.23
CA ALA A 81 18.83 -16.78 7.86
C ALA A 81 20.24 -16.49 7.34
N ASN A 82 20.71 -17.33 6.42
CA ASN A 82 21.91 -17.07 5.64
C ASN A 82 21.57 -16.13 4.47
N LEU A 83 21.63 -14.82 4.70
CA LEU A 83 21.26 -13.80 3.72
C LEU A 83 22.52 -13.15 3.12
N ASP A 84 22.47 -12.85 1.83
CA ASP A 84 23.42 -11.91 1.23
C ASP A 84 23.25 -10.50 1.81
N ASN A 85 24.27 -9.65 1.64
CA ASN A 85 24.31 -8.32 2.27
C ASN A 85 23.10 -7.44 1.93
N LEU A 86 22.64 -7.48 0.67
CA LEU A 86 21.50 -6.67 0.23
C LEU A 86 20.21 -7.16 0.88
N THR A 87 19.96 -8.47 0.85
CA THR A 87 18.76 -9.08 1.42
C THR A 87 18.76 -8.91 2.93
N ALA A 88 19.90 -9.10 3.60
CA ALA A 88 20.05 -8.87 5.03
C ALA A 88 19.66 -7.44 5.41
N ASP A 89 20.19 -6.44 4.71
CA ASP A 89 19.93 -5.03 4.94
C ASP A 89 18.44 -4.67 4.74
N ILE A 90 17.81 -5.12 3.65
CA ILE A 90 16.38 -4.91 3.40
C ILE A 90 15.51 -5.57 4.49
N ILE A 91 15.81 -6.82 4.85
CA ILE A 91 15.03 -7.56 5.85
C ILE A 91 15.23 -6.98 7.25
N THR A 92 16.41 -6.47 7.58
CA THR A 92 16.65 -5.71 8.81
C THR A 92 15.76 -4.47 8.84
N GLN A 93 15.75 -3.66 7.78
CA GLN A 93 14.86 -2.49 7.69
C GLN A 93 13.39 -2.88 7.89
N PHE A 94 12.93 -3.97 7.29
CA PHE A 94 11.56 -4.46 7.47
C PHE A 94 11.26 -4.83 8.92
N GLY A 95 12.18 -5.54 9.58
CA GLY A 95 12.05 -5.92 10.99
C GLY A 95 11.86 -4.70 11.89
N TYR A 96 12.69 -3.66 11.72
CA TYR A 96 12.54 -2.41 12.49
C TYR A 96 11.28 -1.62 12.13
N GLN A 97 10.84 -1.66 10.88
CA GLN A 97 9.54 -1.10 10.50
C GLN A 97 8.38 -1.83 11.21
N GLN A 98 8.43 -3.15 11.35
CA GLN A 98 7.40 -3.87 12.11
C GLN A 98 7.38 -3.46 13.58
N VAL A 99 8.55 -3.20 14.19
CA VAL A 99 8.63 -2.71 15.57
C VAL A 99 7.91 -1.37 15.71
N GLY A 100 8.12 -0.45 14.76
CA GLY A 100 7.38 0.82 14.68
C GLY A 100 5.88 0.61 14.56
N ASN A 101 5.45 -0.29 13.67
CA ASN A 101 4.03 -0.60 13.46
C ASN A 101 3.36 -1.17 14.72
N ILE A 102 4.01 -2.13 15.40
CA ILE A 102 3.53 -2.69 16.67
C ILE A 102 3.39 -1.59 17.71
N ARG A 103 4.37 -0.70 17.82
CA ARG A 103 4.33 0.45 18.74
C ARG A 103 3.16 1.38 18.42
N ALA A 104 2.97 1.73 17.15
CA ALA A 104 1.87 2.59 16.70
C ALA A 104 0.50 2.03 17.11
N ILE A 105 0.30 0.73 16.91
CA ILE A 105 -0.91 0.03 17.32
C ILE A 105 -1.02 -0.01 18.84
N ALA A 106 0.05 -0.37 19.56
CA ALA A 106 0.07 -0.46 21.02
C ALA A 106 -0.16 0.89 21.72
N ASN A 107 0.15 2.01 21.06
CA ASN A 107 -0.16 3.36 21.53
C ASN A 107 -1.63 3.76 21.28
N THR A 108 -2.34 3.05 20.39
CA THR A 108 -3.72 3.35 20.00
C THR A 108 -4.74 2.44 20.69
N VAL A 109 -4.39 1.18 20.91
CA VAL A 109 -5.24 0.18 21.55
C VAL A 109 -4.51 -0.53 22.68
N ARG A 110 -5.27 -1.08 23.64
CA ARG A 110 -4.71 -1.84 24.76
C ARG A 110 -3.83 -3.00 24.27
N GLY A 111 -4.29 -3.72 23.24
CA GLY A 111 -3.58 -4.84 22.66
C GLY A 111 -3.44 -6.01 23.64
N PHE A 112 -2.53 -6.93 23.31
CA PHE A 112 -2.29 -8.15 24.06
C PHE A 112 -0.81 -8.58 23.99
N PRO A 113 -0.35 -9.47 24.88
CA PRO A 113 0.95 -10.12 24.78
C PRO A 113 1.13 -10.85 23.45
N ARG A 114 2.34 -10.79 22.89
CA ARG A 114 2.72 -11.53 21.67
C ARG A 114 2.22 -12.97 21.79
N PRO A 115 1.41 -13.48 20.85
CA PRO A 115 0.98 -14.87 20.88
C PRO A 115 2.17 -15.81 20.66
N LEU A 116 2.04 -17.08 21.06
CA LEU A 116 3.02 -18.08 20.67
C LEU A 116 2.98 -18.27 19.15
N LEU A 117 4.09 -17.98 18.50
CA LEU A 117 4.27 -18.14 17.07
C LEU A 117 5.14 -19.35 16.78
N ASP A 118 4.88 -20.04 15.67
CA ASP A 118 5.79 -21.06 15.14
C ASP A 118 6.26 -20.64 13.74
N ILE A 119 7.49 -20.15 13.69
CA ILE A 119 8.18 -19.76 12.45
C ILE A 119 9.30 -20.76 12.11
N SER A 120 9.24 -21.98 12.65
CA SER A 120 10.22 -23.02 12.34
C SER A 120 10.24 -23.39 10.86
N SER A 121 11.39 -23.87 10.38
CA SER A 121 11.50 -24.42 9.03
C SER A 121 10.52 -25.56 8.76
N ALA A 122 10.07 -26.28 9.79
CA ALA A 122 9.09 -27.36 9.67
C ALA A 122 7.69 -26.83 9.27
N VAL A 123 7.26 -25.69 9.82
CA VAL A 123 6.00 -25.04 9.42
C VAL A 123 6.07 -24.61 7.95
N PHE A 124 7.14 -23.93 7.56
CA PHE A 124 7.32 -23.50 6.18
C PHE A 124 7.43 -24.68 5.19
N ALA A 125 8.17 -25.74 5.55
CA ALA A 125 8.24 -26.97 4.76
C ALA A 125 6.85 -27.55 4.50
N ARG A 126 6.06 -27.74 5.57
CA ARG A 126 4.70 -28.26 5.45
C ARG A 126 3.79 -27.36 4.60
N THR A 127 3.88 -26.03 4.77
CA THR A 127 3.10 -25.09 3.96
C THR A 127 3.45 -25.23 2.48
N ILE A 128 4.73 -25.37 2.15
CA ILE A 128 5.18 -25.58 0.78
C ILE A 128 4.73 -26.94 0.25
N ASP A 129 4.83 -28.02 1.02
CA ASP A 129 4.38 -29.35 0.60
C ASP A 129 2.88 -29.35 0.25
N ILE A 130 2.05 -28.67 1.05
CA ILE A 130 0.63 -28.49 0.77
C ILE A 130 0.43 -27.66 -0.50
N ALA A 131 1.21 -26.58 -0.70
CA ALA A 131 1.12 -25.74 -1.89
C ALA A 131 1.43 -26.51 -3.18
N PHE A 132 2.35 -27.48 -3.11
CA PHE A 132 2.72 -28.32 -4.25
C PHE A 132 1.88 -29.61 -4.36
N GLY A 133 1.06 -29.93 -3.35
CA GLY A 133 0.29 -31.18 -3.28
C GLY A 133 1.18 -32.43 -3.14
N ARG A 134 2.44 -32.27 -2.72
CA ARG A 134 3.42 -33.34 -2.53
C ARG A 134 4.56 -32.89 -1.63
N ASP A 135 5.23 -33.84 -0.99
CA ASP A 135 6.45 -33.57 -0.24
C ASP A 135 7.57 -33.08 -1.17
N ILE A 136 8.10 -31.88 -0.92
CA ILE A 136 9.34 -31.41 -1.53
C ILE A 136 10.52 -31.98 -0.73
N ARG A 137 11.48 -32.59 -1.44
CA ARG A 137 12.67 -33.19 -0.83
C ARG A 137 13.95 -32.51 -1.34
N PRO A 138 14.86 -32.10 -0.44
CA PRO A 138 14.71 -32.00 1.03
C PRO A 138 13.58 -31.03 1.46
N PRO A 139 13.12 -31.06 2.72
CA PRO A 139 12.10 -30.12 3.20
C PRO A 139 12.47 -28.66 2.93
N PHE A 140 11.48 -27.82 2.58
CA PHE A 140 11.75 -26.40 2.33
C PHE A 140 12.25 -25.68 3.57
N ASN A 141 13.47 -25.12 3.49
CA ASN A 141 14.06 -24.35 4.58
C ASN A 141 14.11 -22.86 4.23
N PRO A 142 13.30 -21.99 4.88
CA PRO A 142 13.28 -20.55 4.62
C PRO A 142 14.60 -19.86 5.02
N TYR A 143 15.37 -20.45 5.94
CA TYR A 143 16.57 -19.83 6.52
C TYR A 143 17.86 -20.17 5.75
N GLY A 144 17.78 -21.04 4.74
CA GLY A 144 18.97 -21.58 4.07
C GLY A 144 19.71 -20.59 3.17
N ASN A 145 19.00 -19.67 2.52
CA ASN A 145 19.58 -18.66 1.62
C ASN A 145 18.60 -17.49 1.38
N SER A 146 19.04 -16.41 0.73
CA SER A 146 18.20 -15.24 0.39
C SER A 146 16.97 -15.57 -0.45
N ILE A 147 17.06 -16.46 -1.44
CA ILE A 147 15.93 -16.79 -2.32
C ILE A 147 14.85 -17.52 -1.53
N ASN A 148 15.23 -18.52 -0.73
CA ASN A 148 14.29 -19.24 0.13
C ASN A 148 13.63 -18.29 1.14
N PHE A 149 14.41 -17.37 1.72
CA PHE A 149 13.88 -16.42 2.68
C PHE A 149 12.90 -15.44 2.03
N LEU A 150 13.17 -14.97 0.81
CA LEU A 150 12.26 -14.10 0.06
C LEU A 150 10.98 -14.85 -0.35
N ILE A 151 11.08 -16.11 -0.79
CA ILE A 151 9.92 -16.97 -1.09
C ILE A 151 9.06 -17.17 0.15
N ALA A 152 9.68 -17.39 1.32
CA ALA A 152 8.95 -17.49 2.58
C ALA A 152 8.31 -16.14 2.98
N SER A 153 9.03 -15.04 2.76
CA SER A 153 8.57 -13.67 3.03
C SER A 153 7.37 -13.26 2.18
N TYR A 154 7.24 -13.81 0.96
CA TYR A 154 6.09 -13.59 0.07
C TYR A 154 4.73 -13.87 0.75
N TYR A 155 4.72 -14.71 1.78
CA TYR A 155 3.53 -15.03 2.56
C TYR A 155 3.06 -13.89 3.49
N MET A 156 3.99 -13.09 4.04
CA MET A 156 3.68 -12.24 5.19
C MET A 156 3.04 -10.90 4.79
N PRO A 157 3.72 -9.96 4.09
CA PRO A 157 3.19 -8.60 3.93
C PRO A 157 1.88 -8.55 3.14
N TYR A 158 1.71 -9.40 2.12
CA TYR A 158 0.46 -9.49 1.38
C TYR A 158 -0.73 -9.96 2.25
N THR A 159 -0.50 -10.88 3.19
CA THR A 159 -1.57 -11.31 4.10
C THR A 159 -1.97 -10.16 5.04
N VAL A 160 -1.01 -9.36 5.51
CA VAL A 160 -1.30 -8.21 6.38
C VAL A 160 -1.99 -7.07 5.61
N LEU A 161 -1.49 -6.70 4.44
CA LEU A 161 -2.07 -5.60 3.66
C LEU A 161 -3.51 -5.90 3.26
N THR A 162 -3.83 -7.14 2.88
CA THR A 162 -5.21 -7.49 2.49
C THR A 162 -6.18 -7.41 3.68
N GLY A 163 -5.69 -7.62 4.91
CA GLY A 163 -6.47 -7.35 6.13
C GLY A 163 -6.75 -5.87 6.34
N TYR A 164 -5.76 -5.00 6.10
CA TYR A 164 -5.96 -3.54 6.22
C TYR A 164 -6.89 -2.97 5.14
N VAL A 165 -6.80 -3.47 3.90
CA VAL A 165 -7.74 -3.09 2.82
C VAL A 165 -9.18 -3.41 3.23
N GLU A 166 -9.42 -4.60 3.81
CA GLU A 166 -10.75 -5.02 4.29
C GLU A 166 -11.21 -4.26 5.54
N ALA A 167 -10.30 -3.97 6.47
CA ALA A 167 -10.64 -3.26 7.69
C ALA A 167 -11.06 -1.82 7.39
N ASN A 168 -10.37 -1.14 6.48
CA ASN A 168 -10.51 0.29 6.22
C ASN A 168 -11.95 0.81 6.00
N PRO A 169 -12.77 0.23 5.08
CA PRO A 169 -14.14 0.71 4.86
C PRO A 169 -15.05 0.58 6.07
N ASN A 170 -14.68 -0.31 7.00
CA ASN A 170 -15.42 -0.61 8.21
C ASN A 170 -14.97 0.20 9.42
N LEU A 171 -13.98 1.09 9.26
CA LEU A 171 -13.51 1.98 10.32
C LEU A 171 -14.35 3.26 10.39
N SER A 172 -14.57 3.70 11.61
CA SER A 172 -15.37 4.89 11.90
C SER A 172 -14.51 6.08 12.33
N GLY A 173 -13.60 5.88 13.28
CA GLY A 173 -12.77 6.93 13.87
C GLY A 173 -11.64 7.37 12.94
N SER A 174 -11.44 8.68 12.82
CA SER A 174 -10.37 9.26 11.99
C SER A 174 -8.98 8.81 12.42
N THR A 175 -8.72 8.68 13.73
CA THR A 175 -7.46 8.13 14.26
C THR A 175 -7.19 6.71 13.77
N PHE A 176 -8.20 5.83 13.83
CA PHE A 176 -8.08 4.45 13.36
C PHE A 176 -7.89 4.37 11.85
N LYS A 177 -8.64 5.17 11.09
CA LYS A 177 -8.49 5.27 9.63
C LYS A 177 -7.09 5.76 9.25
N ALA A 178 -6.58 6.81 9.90
CA ALA A 178 -5.25 7.35 9.65
C ALA A 178 -4.16 6.30 9.94
N LEU A 179 -4.26 5.62 11.09
CA LEU A 179 -3.33 4.54 11.45
C LEU A 179 -3.36 3.40 10.43
N VAL A 180 -4.55 2.88 10.09
CA VAL A 180 -4.69 1.79 9.12
C VAL A 180 -4.22 2.19 7.73
N ALA A 181 -4.45 3.43 7.28
CA ALA A 181 -3.92 3.92 6.01
C ALA A 181 -2.38 3.98 6.02
N GLY A 182 -1.78 4.49 7.09
CA GLY A 182 -0.33 4.53 7.26
C GLY A 182 0.31 3.13 7.27
N LEU A 183 -0.31 2.18 7.98
CA LEU A 183 0.10 0.77 8.05
C LEU A 183 -0.06 0.08 6.69
N LEU A 184 -1.20 0.27 6.02
CA LEU A 184 -1.47 -0.28 4.69
C LEU A 184 -0.41 0.13 3.68
N GLY A 185 -0.04 1.42 3.65
CA GLY A 185 1.01 1.91 2.77
C GLY A 185 2.35 1.19 3.00
N VAL A 186 2.76 0.99 4.25
CA VAL A 186 4.02 0.28 4.54
C VAL A 186 3.95 -1.20 4.17
N LYS A 187 2.85 -1.90 4.48
CA LYS A 187 2.72 -3.33 4.13
C LYS A 187 2.70 -3.56 2.63
N ALA A 188 2.00 -2.71 1.90
CA ALA A 188 1.99 -2.77 0.45
C ALA A 188 3.35 -2.42 -0.17
N GLY A 189 4.08 -1.45 0.38
CA GLY A 189 5.46 -1.19 -0.01
C GLY A 189 6.38 -2.40 0.22
N GLN A 190 6.27 -3.05 1.38
CA GLN A 190 7.06 -4.26 1.69
C GLN A 190 6.75 -5.41 0.74
N ASP A 191 5.47 -5.63 0.45
CA ASP A 191 5.04 -6.59 -0.56
C ASP A 191 5.63 -6.26 -1.93
N GLY A 192 5.52 -5.00 -2.37
CA GLY A 192 6.08 -4.53 -3.64
C GLY A 192 7.60 -4.76 -3.75
N VAL A 193 8.35 -4.51 -2.68
CA VAL A 193 9.80 -4.78 -2.64
C VAL A 193 10.08 -6.28 -2.77
N ILE A 194 9.42 -7.14 -1.98
CA ILE A 194 9.63 -8.60 -2.04
C ILE A 194 9.27 -9.12 -3.44
N ARG A 195 8.12 -8.69 -3.97
CA ARG A 195 7.66 -9.07 -5.30
C ARG A 195 8.63 -8.61 -6.38
N ALA A 196 9.18 -7.40 -6.30
CA ALA A 196 10.20 -6.94 -7.25
C ALA A 196 11.47 -7.82 -7.23
N LEU A 197 11.99 -8.13 -6.04
CA LEU A 197 13.18 -8.96 -5.88
C LEU A 197 12.97 -10.40 -6.39
N LEU A 198 11.79 -10.97 -6.14
CA LEU A 198 11.43 -12.29 -6.66
C LEU A 198 11.14 -12.26 -8.17
N TYR A 199 10.52 -11.19 -8.67
CA TYR A 199 10.15 -11.05 -10.09
C TYR A 199 11.38 -10.97 -10.99
N GLN A 200 12.43 -10.28 -10.54
CA GLN A 200 13.75 -10.29 -11.19
C GLN A 200 14.37 -11.68 -11.32
N ARG A 201 13.99 -12.59 -10.40
CA ARG A 201 14.52 -13.95 -10.28
C ARG A 201 13.49 -14.99 -10.67
N ARG A 202 12.37 -14.61 -11.29
CA ARG A 202 11.23 -15.51 -11.52
C ARG A 202 11.59 -16.80 -12.27
N ASP A 203 12.56 -16.73 -13.17
CA ASP A 203 13.04 -17.86 -13.97
C ASP A 203 14.22 -18.59 -13.33
N THR A 204 14.79 -18.04 -12.25
CA THR A 204 15.87 -18.69 -11.48
C THR A 204 15.31 -19.92 -10.78
N ARG A 205 16.05 -21.03 -10.86
CA ARG A 205 15.70 -22.26 -10.16
C ARG A 205 16.20 -22.22 -8.72
N VAL A 206 15.32 -22.60 -7.81
CA VAL A 206 15.59 -22.68 -6.38
C VAL A 206 16.28 -24.02 -6.12
N GLU A 207 17.55 -23.96 -5.74
CA GLU A 207 18.30 -25.14 -5.32
C GLU A 207 17.87 -25.60 -3.92
N PRO A 208 17.78 -26.92 -3.66
CA PRO A 208 18.06 -28.05 -4.56
C PRO A 208 16.84 -28.57 -5.34
N TYR A 209 15.73 -27.82 -5.38
CA TYR A 209 14.44 -28.32 -5.86
C TYR A 209 14.32 -28.37 -7.39
N ASN A 210 15.20 -27.63 -8.09
CA ASN A 210 15.13 -27.47 -9.54
C ASN A 210 13.75 -26.92 -10.01
N ILE A 211 13.09 -26.11 -9.17
CA ILE A 211 11.80 -25.46 -9.44
C ILE A 211 12.03 -23.94 -9.49
N THR A 212 11.38 -23.23 -10.41
CA THR A 212 11.60 -21.78 -10.56
C THR A 212 10.98 -20.99 -9.41
N VAL A 213 11.54 -19.82 -9.11
CA VAL A 213 10.95 -18.87 -8.15
C VAL A 213 9.50 -18.54 -8.52
N GLY A 214 9.22 -18.34 -9.82
CA GLY A 214 7.86 -18.07 -10.31
C GLY A 214 6.88 -19.18 -9.94
N GLU A 215 7.26 -20.45 -10.14
CA GLU A 215 6.41 -21.59 -9.77
C GLU A 215 6.16 -21.65 -8.26
N PHE A 216 7.18 -21.42 -7.42
CA PHE A 216 6.99 -21.32 -5.96
C PHE A 216 5.94 -20.26 -5.60
N THR A 217 6.07 -19.05 -6.15
CA THR A 217 5.13 -17.96 -5.84
C THR A 217 3.71 -18.27 -6.32
N ASN A 218 3.56 -18.90 -7.50
CA ASN A 218 2.26 -19.32 -8.01
C ASN A 218 1.59 -20.34 -7.09
N ARG A 219 2.31 -21.38 -6.67
CA ARG A 219 1.79 -22.40 -5.74
C ARG A 219 1.39 -21.81 -4.40
N ILE A 220 2.17 -20.88 -3.87
CA ILE A 220 1.84 -20.18 -2.63
C ILE A 220 0.56 -19.35 -2.80
N SER A 221 0.41 -18.62 -3.91
CA SER A 221 -0.81 -17.85 -4.18
C SER A 221 -2.05 -18.73 -4.36
N GLU A 222 -1.92 -19.85 -5.10
CA GLU A 222 -2.98 -20.87 -5.23
C GLU A 222 -3.40 -21.45 -3.87
N LEU A 223 -2.42 -21.77 -3.02
CA LEU A 223 -2.68 -22.23 -1.66
C LEU A 223 -3.44 -21.18 -0.84
N ARG A 224 -3.01 -19.92 -0.86
CA ARG A 224 -3.67 -18.84 -0.10
C ARG A 224 -5.11 -18.61 -0.55
N ASN A 225 -5.37 -18.67 -1.86
CA ASN A 225 -6.74 -18.59 -2.39
C ASN A 225 -7.58 -19.79 -1.93
N THR A 226 -7.01 -21.00 -1.97
CA THR A 226 -7.68 -22.23 -1.51
C THR A 226 -8.02 -22.21 -0.03
N LEU A 227 -7.07 -21.86 0.84
CA LEU A 227 -7.28 -21.74 2.28
C LEU A 227 -8.26 -20.61 2.60
N GLY A 228 -8.13 -19.48 1.91
CA GLY A 228 -9.01 -18.33 2.07
C GLY A 228 -10.47 -18.58 1.67
N ARG A 229 -10.76 -19.54 0.77
CA ARG A 229 -12.13 -19.84 0.25
C ARG A 229 -12.93 -18.59 -0.17
N GLY A 230 -12.23 -17.56 -0.63
CA GLY A 230 -12.79 -16.25 -1.00
C GLY A 230 -12.70 -15.96 -2.50
N GLY A 231 -12.44 -16.99 -3.31
CA GLY A 231 -12.08 -16.84 -4.73
C GLY A 231 -10.61 -16.43 -4.92
N VAL A 232 -10.30 -15.92 -6.11
CA VAL A 232 -8.96 -15.42 -6.44
C VAL A 232 -8.80 -14.03 -5.83
N LYS A 233 -8.01 -13.95 -4.75
CA LYS A 233 -7.63 -12.69 -4.09
C LYS A 233 -6.12 -12.47 -4.12
N GLU A 234 -5.45 -13.22 -4.97
CA GLU A 234 -4.01 -13.18 -5.16
C GLU A 234 -3.59 -13.90 -6.42
N GLU A 235 -2.60 -13.34 -7.10
CA GLU A 235 -1.89 -14.00 -8.17
C GLU A 235 -0.39 -14.07 -7.89
N GLY A 236 0.21 -15.17 -8.35
CA GLY A 236 1.66 -15.36 -8.35
C GLY A 236 2.37 -14.43 -9.34
N LEU A 237 3.66 -14.66 -9.54
CA LEU A 237 4.48 -13.80 -10.40
C LEU A 237 4.36 -14.15 -11.89
N ILE A 238 3.92 -15.36 -12.24
CA ILE A 238 3.83 -15.85 -13.62
C ILE A 238 2.44 -16.44 -13.90
N ASN A 239 2.12 -16.74 -15.16
CA ASN A 239 0.88 -17.43 -15.57
C ASN A 239 -0.40 -16.76 -15.04
N VAL A 240 -0.45 -15.44 -15.17
CA VAL A 240 -1.53 -14.58 -14.70
C VAL A 240 -2.83 -14.88 -15.45
N THR A 241 -3.93 -15.06 -14.70
CA THR A 241 -5.23 -15.42 -15.29
C THR A 241 -6.19 -14.24 -15.38
N THR A 242 -5.97 -13.23 -14.53
CA THR A 242 -6.77 -12.01 -14.47
C THR A 242 -6.23 -10.97 -15.46
N SER A 243 -7.10 -10.31 -16.23
CA SER A 243 -6.69 -9.19 -17.09
C SER A 243 -6.39 -7.96 -16.24
N LEU A 244 -5.19 -7.41 -16.34
CA LEU A 244 -4.83 -6.14 -15.68
C LEU A 244 -5.48 -4.98 -16.43
N GLY A 245 -6.47 -4.34 -15.80
CA GLY A 245 -6.86 -2.96 -16.08
C GLY A 245 -7.45 -2.64 -17.47
N VAL A 246 -7.40 -3.53 -18.46
CA VAL A 246 -8.04 -3.35 -19.78
C VAL A 246 -8.76 -4.63 -20.15
N GLY A 247 -10.06 -4.54 -20.44
CA GLY A 247 -10.94 -5.67 -20.73
C GLY A 247 -10.34 -6.63 -21.76
N GLY A 248 -9.78 -7.75 -21.28
CA GLY A 248 -9.21 -8.81 -22.12
C GLY A 248 -7.71 -8.69 -22.46
N ILE A 249 -7.00 -7.61 -22.12
CA ILE A 249 -5.54 -7.57 -22.29
C ILE A 249 -4.89 -8.35 -21.15
N ARG A 250 -4.39 -9.53 -21.48
CA ARG A 250 -3.48 -10.27 -20.60
C ARG A 250 -2.09 -9.68 -20.79
N VAL A 251 -1.52 -9.09 -19.75
CA VAL A 251 -0.08 -8.84 -19.75
C VAL A 251 0.59 -10.21 -19.68
N SER A 252 1.12 -10.64 -20.81
CA SER A 252 1.32 -12.05 -21.14
C SER A 252 2.54 -12.70 -20.49
N THR A 253 3.29 -11.99 -19.63
CA THR A 253 4.57 -12.50 -19.11
C THR A 253 4.72 -12.52 -17.59
N GLY A 254 3.85 -11.84 -16.82
CA GLY A 254 3.85 -11.94 -15.35
C GLY A 254 3.06 -10.85 -14.63
N ASN A 255 3.08 -10.90 -13.29
CA ASN A 255 2.37 -9.96 -12.42
C ASN A 255 3.24 -9.53 -11.22
N VAL A 256 3.80 -8.32 -11.28
CA VAL A 256 4.61 -7.75 -10.20
C VAL A 256 3.77 -7.28 -9.00
N LEU A 257 2.49 -6.93 -9.16
CA LEU A 257 1.59 -6.53 -8.06
C LEU A 257 0.20 -7.13 -8.25
N SER A 258 -0.18 -8.00 -7.32
CA SER A 258 -1.49 -8.65 -7.33
C SER A 258 -2.63 -7.66 -7.02
N ALA A 259 -3.63 -7.61 -7.89
CA ALA A 259 -4.78 -6.72 -7.78
C ALA A 259 -5.99 -7.27 -8.55
N ASN A 260 -7.18 -6.73 -8.30
CA ASN A 260 -8.41 -7.12 -8.99
C ASN A 260 -8.48 -6.58 -10.43
N ILE A 261 -9.60 -6.79 -11.13
CA ILE A 261 -9.78 -6.37 -12.53
C ILE A 261 -9.64 -4.85 -12.75
N ASP A 262 -9.96 -4.06 -11.72
CA ASP A 262 -9.80 -2.61 -11.70
C ASP A 262 -8.45 -2.18 -11.12
N SER A 263 -7.52 -3.14 -10.95
CA SER A 263 -6.20 -2.93 -10.37
C SER A 263 -6.23 -2.35 -8.96
N LEU A 264 -7.22 -2.77 -8.15
CA LEU A 264 -7.30 -2.48 -6.72
C LEU A 264 -6.76 -3.65 -5.90
N SER A 265 -6.05 -3.36 -4.81
CA SER A 265 -5.62 -4.39 -3.85
C SER A 265 -6.83 -5.12 -3.25
N TYR A 266 -6.70 -6.42 -3.01
CA TYR A 266 -7.78 -7.23 -2.46
C TYR A 266 -7.98 -7.04 -0.95
N GLY A 267 -9.22 -7.16 -0.49
CA GLY A 267 -9.56 -7.28 0.93
C GLY A 267 -9.71 -8.73 1.37
N ARG A 268 -9.18 -9.10 2.55
CA ARG A 268 -9.44 -10.38 3.22
C ARG A 268 -9.98 -10.16 4.63
N THR A 269 -11.09 -10.83 4.93
CA THR A 269 -11.70 -10.84 6.26
C THR A 269 -10.80 -11.54 7.28
N PRO A 270 -10.98 -11.27 8.59
CA PRO A 270 -10.27 -12.00 9.64
C PRO A 270 -10.39 -13.52 9.52
N ALA A 271 -11.56 -14.04 9.15
CA ALA A 271 -11.75 -15.48 8.95
C ALA A 271 -10.92 -16.04 7.78
N GLU A 272 -10.87 -15.32 6.65
CA GLU A 272 -10.01 -15.72 5.52
C GLU A 272 -8.52 -15.72 5.94
N ILE A 273 -8.09 -14.69 6.66
CA ILE A 273 -6.72 -14.58 7.16
C ILE A 273 -6.39 -15.70 8.13
N LEU A 274 -7.25 -15.99 9.11
CA LEU A 274 -7.03 -17.07 10.07
C LEU A 274 -6.93 -18.44 9.39
N ARG A 275 -7.77 -18.72 8.39
CA ARG A 275 -7.67 -19.96 7.60
C ARG A 275 -6.33 -20.09 6.89
N ILE A 276 -5.79 -18.97 6.40
CA ILE A 276 -4.48 -18.88 5.76
C ILE A 276 -3.38 -19.10 6.81
N VAL A 277 -3.27 -18.25 7.83
CA VAL A 277 -2.16 -18.30 8.80
C VAL A 277 -2.16 -19.51 9.72
N TYR A 278 -3.32 -20.17 9.92
CA TYR A 278 -3.39 -21.46 10.60
C TYR A 278 -3.01 -22.64 9.69
N GLY A 279 -3.00 -22.44 8.37
CA GLY A 279 -2.68 -23.48 7.39
C GLY A 279 -3.69 -24.64 7.33
N THR A 280 -4.81 -24.55 8.07
CA THR A 280 -5.80 -25.63 8.18
C THR A 280 -6.99 -25.44 7.24
N GLY A 281 -7.16 -24.24 6.67
CA GLY A 281 -8.37 -23.89 5.92
C GLY A 281 -9.61 -23.79 6.80
N ASN A 282 -9.45 -23.74 8.13
CA ASN A 282 -10.53 -23.55 9.11
C ASN A 282 -10.11 -22.52 10.18
N GLU A 283 -10.81 -21.38 10.24
CA GLU A 283 -10.50 -20.26 11.14
C GLU A 283 -10.68 -20.58 12.63
N ARG A 284 -11.31 -21.72 12.95
CA ARG A 284 -11.51 -22.20 14.32
C ARG A 284 -10.50 -23.26 14.75
N ARG A 285 -9.59 -23.66 13.86
CA ARG A 285 -8.58 -24.69 14.13
C ARG A 285 -7.18 -24.10 13.99
N PRO A 286 -6.59 -23.61 15.10
CA PRO A 286 -5.22 -23.16 15.16
C PRO A 286 -4.21 -24.16 14.59
N GLY A 287 -3.06 -23.65 14.15
CA GLY A 287 -2.01 -24.42 13.50
C GLY A 287 -0.99 -23.50 12.82
N ALA A 288 -0.05 -24.13 12.10
CA ALA A 288 1.02 -23.45 11.36
C ALA A 288 1.65 -22.30 12.18
N PHE A 289 1.53 -21.05 11.73
CA PHE A 289 2.18 -19.90 12.37
C PHE A 289 1.62 -19.53 13.74
N PHE A 290 0.42 -19.99 14.09
CA PHE A 290 -0.24 -19.74 15.36
C PHE A 290 -0.71 -21.06 15.98
N PRO A 291 0.19 -21.88 16.56
CA PRO A 291 -0.15 -23.19 17.10
C PRO A 291 -1.23 -23.16 18.19
N ASN A 292 -1.26 -22.10 19.01
CA ASN A 292 -2.26 -21.89 20.06
C ASN A 292 -3.39 -20.93 19.66
N GLY A 293 -3.37 -20.45 18.41
CA GLY A 293 -4.34 -19.49 17.88
C GLY A 293 -3.88 -18.03 18.02
N ALA A 294 -4.53 -17.17 17.26
CA ALA A 294 -4.39 -15.72 17.35
C ALA A 294 -5.13 -15.18 18.58
N ASN A 295 -4.60 -14.09 19.15
CA ASN A 295 -5.16 -13.40 20.30
C ASN A 295 -6.14 -12.28 19.89
N GLY A 296 -6.84 -11.71 20.89
CA GLY A 296 -7.81 -10.64 20.70
C GLY A 296 -9.23 -11.13 20.43
N LEU A 297 -10.22 -10.24 20.52
CA LEU A 297 -11.60 -10.58 20.20
C LEU A 297 -11.74 -10.72 18.68
N VAL A 298 -11.56 -11.95 18.18
CA VAL A 298 -11.94 -12.30 16.82
C VAL A 298 -13.46 -12.43 16.81
N LEU A 299 -14.16 -11.33 16.58
CA LEU A 299 -15.52 -11.44 16.07
C LEU A 299 -15.37 -12.20 14.75
N LEU A 300 -15.74 -13.48 14.76
CA LEU A 300 -16.06 -14.22 13.56
C LEU A 300 -17.25 -13.49 12.97
N PHE A 301 -16.99 -12.41 12.23
CA PHE A 301 -17.99 -11.68 11.48
C PHE A 301 -18.53 -12.69 10.47
N SER A 302 -19.58 -13.41 10.87
CA SER A 302 -20.38 -14.25 10.00
C SER A 302 -20.72 -13.38 8.80
N LYS A 303 -20.42 -13.89 7.61
CA LYS A 303 -20.76 -13.37 6.28
C LYS A 303 -21.30 -11.96 6.34
N SER A 304 -20.55 -10.98 5.80
CA SER A 304 -21.12 -9.71 5.36
C SER A 304 -22.56 -9.94 4.91
N VAL A 305 -23.51 -9.63 5.79
CA VAL A 305 -24.91 -9.68 5.42
C VAL A 305 -24.97 -8.63 4.32
N PRO A 306 -25.41 -8.97 3.10
CA PRO A 306 -25.72 -7.91 2.17
C PRO A 306 -26.77 -7.09 2.90
N VAL A 307 -26.35 -5.93 3.41
CA VAL A 307 -27.28 -4.92 3.86
C VAL A 307 -27.93 -4.46 2.55
N PHE A 308 -28.94 -5.21 2.11
CA PHE A 308 -30.09 -4.64 1.42
C PHE A 308 -30.87 -3.86 2.48
N GLY A 309 -30.19 -2.90 3.12
CA GLY A 309 -30.85 -1.71 3.56
C GLY A 309 -31.36 -1.07 2.29
N THR A 310 -32.57 -0.54 2.36
CA THR A 310 -33.03 0.53 1.48
C THR A 310 -31.83 1.39 1.10
N ILE A 311 -31.73 1.76 -0.19
CA ILE A 311 -30.83 2.82 -0.62
C ILE A 311 -31.22 4.04 0.23
N ASP A 312 -30.60 4.19 1.40
CA ASP A 312 -30.48 5.46 2.05
C ASP A 312 -29.66 6.22 1.03
N ILE A 313 -30.36 7.02 0.25
CA ILE A 313 -29.81 8.06 -0.60
C ILE A 313 -29.22 9.09 0.38
N LEU A 314 -28.24 8.67 1.18
CA LEU A 314 -27.37 9.59 1.87
C LEU A 314 -26.82 10.48 0.77
N PRO A 315 -26.96 11.81 0.88
CA PRO A 315 -26.43 12.71 -0.14
C PRO A 315 -24.97 12.31 -0.34
N ILE A 316 -24.61 12.00 -1.60
CA ILE A 316 -23.23 11.67 -1.98
C ILE A 316 -22.34 12.66 -1.25
N SER A 317 -21.45 12.15 -0.37
CA SER A 317 -20.57 13.02 0.41
C SER A 317 -19.74 13.83 -0.58
N TYR A 318 -20.10 15.10 -0.72
CA TYR A 318 -19.49 15.97 -1.70
C TYR A 318 -17.98 16.14 -1.41
N ASN A 319 -17.60 16.05 -0.13
CA ASN A 319 -16.21 15.95 0.29
C ASN A 319 -15.51 14.69 -0.26
N ASP A 320 -16.16 13.52 -0.18
CA ASP A 320 -15.55 12.26 -0.65
C ASP A 320 -15.37 12.27 -2.17
N VAL A 321 -16.38 12.78 -2.90
CA VAL A 321 -16.29 13.00 -4.36
C VAL A 321 -15.11 13.91 -4.70
N ASN A 322 -15.02 15.07 -4.07
CA ASN A 322 -13.96 16.03 -4.39
C ASN A 322 -12.56 15.46 -4.13
N ARG A 323 -12.38 14.59 -3.13
CA ARG A 323 -11.09 13.96 -2.81
C ARG A 323 -10.70 12.90 -3.84
N LEU A 324 -11.66 12.11 -4.33
CA LEU A 324 -11.40 11.18 -5.43
C LEU A 324 -11.12 11.93 -6.74
N GLU A 325 -11.91 12.96 -7.05
CA GLU A 325 -11.68 13.81 -8.22
C GLU A 325 -10.30 14.50 -8.16
N PHE A 326 -9.87 14.98 -6.99
CA PHE A 326 -8.53 15.51 -6.82
C PHE A 326 -7.46 14.47 -7.17
N SER A 327 -7.61 13.24 -6.65
CA SER A 327 -6.68 12.14 -6.88
C SER A 327 -6.61 11.71 -8.36
N LEU A 328 -7.72 11.84 -9.10
CA LEU A 328 -7.80 11.50 -10.52
C LEU A 328 -6.77 12.26 -11.38
N ASN A 329 -6.38 13.49 -10.98
CA ASN A 329 -5.29 14.21 -11.65
C ASN A 329 -3.98 13.42 -11.64
N LEU A 330 -3.62 12.85 -10.49
CA LEU A 330 -2.38 12.12 -10.30
C LEU A 330 -2.42 10.76 -11.01
N GLU A 331 -3.59 10.13 -11.05
CA GLU A 331 -3.82 8.90 -11.80
C GLU A 331 -3.61 9.12 -13.31
N PHE A 332 -4.12 10.22 -13.88
CA PHE A 332 -3.83 10.58 -15.26
C PHE A 332 -2.34 10.81 -15.50
N LEU A 333 -1.67 11.56 -14.62
CA LEU A 333 -0.23 11.82 -14.75
C LEU A 333 0.59 10.52 -14.77
N ALA A 334 0.34 9.62 -13.83
CA ALA A 334 1.03 8.34 -13.76
C ALA A 334 0.67 7.42 -14.93
N ALA A 335 -0.60 7.37 -15.36
CA ALA A 335 -1.04 6.56 -16.50
C ALA A 335 -0.32 6.95 -17.77
N GLU A 336 -0.35 8.24 -18.12
CA GLU A 336 0.31 8.73 -19.32
C GLU A 336 1.81 8.47 -19.27
N PHE A 337 2.46 8.76 -18.14
CA PHE A 337 3.90 8.58 -18.03
C PHE A 337 4.34 7.11 -18.21
N PHE A 338 3.66 6.16 -17.56
CA PHE A 338 4.01 4.74 -17.66
C PHE A 338 3.61 4.12 -19.01
N LEU A 339 2.45 4.48 -19.57
CA LEU A 339 2.00 3.99 -20.87
C LEU A 339 2.92 4.48 -21.99
N TYR A 340 3.22 5.79 -22.03
CA TYR A 340 4.16 6.30 -23.03
C TYR A 340 5.56 5.73 -22.83
N GLY A 341 6.07 5.68 -21.60
CA GLY A 341 7.41 5.17 -21.31
C GLY A 341 7.63 3.74 -21.82
N SER A 342 6.65 2.86 -21.67
CA SER A 342 6.75 1.46 -22.10
C SER A 342 6.30 1.21 -23.54
N LEU A 343 5.14 1.74 -23.93
CA LEU A 343 4.46 1.42 -25.19
C LEU A 343 4.67 2.47 -26.28
N GLY A 344 4.99 3.71 -25.91
CA GLY A 344 5.09 4.85 -26.82
C GLY A 344 3.76 5.51 -27.17
N TYR A 345 2.67 5.16 -26.48
CA TYR A 345 1.36 5.77 -26.64
C TYR A 345 0.59 5.73 -25.31
N GLY A 346 -0.38 6.64 -25.14
CA GLY A 346 -1.12 6.84 -23.90
C GLY A 346 -2.57 6.35 -23.91
N LEU A 347 -3.40 6.95 -23.05
CA LEU A 347 -4.81 6.58 -22.89
C LEU A 347 -5.62 6.72 -24.19
N ASP A 348 -5.26 7.67 -25.06
CA ASP A 348 -5.95 7.91 -26.34
C ASP A 348 -5.92 6.71 -27.29
N ARG A 349 -5.04 5.73 -27.03
CA ARG A 349 -5.01 4.45 -27.76
C ARG A 349 -5.39 3.26 -26.89
N VAL A 350 -5.07 3.29 -25.60
CA VAL A 350 -5.33 2.15 -24.68
C VAL A 350 -6.79 2.09 -24.27
N ASP A 351 -7.38 3.20 -23.84
CA ASP A 351 -8.78 3.31 -23.43
C ASP A 351 -9.25 4.78 -23.60
N PRO A 352 -9.59 5.20 -24.84
CA PRO A 352 -9.85 6.60 -25.16
C PRO A 352 -11.05 7.18 -24.41
N GLN A 353 -11.97 6.33 -23.96
CA GLN A 353 -13.14 6.74 -23.20
C GLN A 353 -12.75 7.31 -21.83
N LEU A 354 -11.68 6.80 -21.23
CA LEU A 354 -11.18 7.28 -19.94
C LEU A 354 -10.51 8.65 -20.02
N ALA A 355 -9.94 9.02 -21.18
CA ALA A 355 -9.41 10.37 -21.39
C ALA A 355 -10.52 11.44 -21.43
N LYS A 356 -11.78 11.03 -21.71
CA LYS A 356 -12.97 11.89 -21.78
C LYS A 356 -12.76 13.13 -22.67
N GLY A 357 -12.03 12.97 -23.77
CA GLY A 357 -11.72 14.05 -24.72
C GLY A 357 -10.70 15.08 -24.24
N GLY A 358 -10.01 14.84 -23.12
CA GLY A 358 -8.93 15.69 -22.65
C GLY A 358 -7.71 15.67 -23.61
N PRO A 359 -6.90 16.75 -23.67
CA PRO A 359 -5.79 16.85 -24.62
C PRO A 359 -4.67 15.84 -24.32
N PRO A 360 -3.96 15.33 -25.35
CA PRO A 360 -2.80 14.45 -25.16
C PRO A 360 -1.67 15.17 -24.40
N PRO A 361 -0.82 14.41 -23.66
CA PRO A 361 0.29 14.99 -22.92
C PRO A 361 1.36 15.58 -23.85
N ILE A 362 2.02 16.64 -23.39
CA ILE A 362 3.15 17.27 -24.07
C ILE A 362 4.42 16.44 -23.83
N GLY A 363 5.19 16.24 -24.91
CA GLY A 363 6.54 15.67 -24.87
C GLY A 363 6.63 14.21 -24.40
N ALA A 364 5.51 13.52 -24.31
CA ALA A 364 5.47 12.11 -23.98
C ALA A 364 6.16 11.28 -25.07
N THR A 365 7.04 10.35 -24.70
CA THR A 365 7.83 9.56 -25.65
C THR A 365 8.09 8.17 -25.09
N ARG A 366 8.34 7.20 -25.99
CA ARG A 366 8.79 5.86 -25.60
C ARG A 366 10.19 5.89 -25.00
N ALA A 367 10.35 5.33 -23.81
CA ALA A 367 11.66 5.19 -23.19
C ALA A 367 12.43 4.01 -23.79
N ASN A 368 13.76 4.13 -23.79
CA ASN A 368 14.66 3.02 -24.11
C ASN A 368 14.83 2.12 -22.86
N LEU A 369 13.91 1.17 -22.66
CA LEU A 369 13.90 0.31 -21.49
C LEU A 369 14.47 -1.08 -21.82
N ASP A 370 15.21 -1.66 -20.89
CA ASP A 370 15.49 -3.10 -20.93
C ASP A 370 14.20 -3.92 -20.75
N ASN A 371 14.24 -5.20 -21.12
CA ASN A 371 13.06 -6.06 -21.15
C ASN A 371 12.33 -6.14 -19.80
N LEU A 372 13.07 -6.25 -18.70
CA LEU A 372 12.48 -6.34 -17.36
C LEU A 372 11.79 -5.03 -16.97
N THR A 373 12.46 -3.90 -17.18
CA THR A 373 11.92 -2.59 -16.84
C THR A 373 10.73 -2.26 -17.74
N ALA A 374 10.80 -2.58 -19.03
CA ALA A 374 9.69 -2.42 -19.97
C ALA A 374 8.46 -3.22 -19.52
N ASP A 375 8.64 -4.46 -19.11
CA ASP A 375 7.59 -5.37 -18.62
C ASP A 375 6.93 -4.81 -17.35
N ILE A 376 7.72 -4.42 -16.34
CA ILE A 376 7.21 -3.82 -15.09
C ILE A 376 6.46 -2.51 -15.36
N ILE A 377 7.02 -1.60 -16.17
CA ILE A 377 6.40 -0.31 -16.46
C ILE A 377 5.14 -0.47 -17.31
N THR A 378 5.08 -1.46 -18.20
CA THR A 378 3.87 -1.83 -18.94
C THR A 378 2.76 -2.24 -17.97
N GLN A 379 3.07 -3.12 -17.01
CA GLN A 379 2.13 -3.54 -15.97
C GLN A 379 1.63 -2.34 -15.16
N PHE A 380 2.51 -1.40 -14.79
CA PHE A 380 2.11 -0.20 -14.06
C PHE A 380 1.18 0.67 -14.89
N GLY A 381 1.46 0.88 -16.17
CA GLY A 381 0.62 1.61 -17.10
C GLY A 381 -0.80 1.04 -17.13
N TYR A 382 -0.95 -0.28 -17.33
CA TYR A 382 -2.26 -0.93 -17.31
C TYR A 382 -2.95 -0.87 -15.94
N GLN A 383 -2.20 -0.96 -14.85
CA GLN A 383 -2.76 -0.76 -13.51
C GLN A 383 -3.35 0.65 -13.36
N GLN A 384 -2.68 1.69 -13.88
CA GLN A 384 -3.26 3.04 -13.82
C GLN A 384 -4.55 3.16 -14.64
N VAL A 385 -4.67 2.46 -15.77
CA VAL A 385 -5.92 2.43 -16.55
C VAL A 385 -7.05 1.84 -15.71
N GLY A 386 -6.79 0.73 -15.00
CA GLY A 386 -7.73 0.15 -14.04
C GLY A 386 -8.13 1.14 -12.95
N ASN A 387 -7.15 1.82 -12.34
CA ASN A 387 -7.39 2.81 -11.29
C ASN A 387 -8.26 3.99 -11.76
N ILE A 388 -7.97 4.54 -12.95
CA ILE A 388 -8.77 5.61 -13.55
C ILE A 388 -10.19 5.12 -13.80
N ARG A 389 -10.37 3.90 -14.31
CA ARG A 389 -11.70 3.30 -14.52
C ARG A 389 -12.46 3.15 -13.20
N ALA A 390 -11.80 2.65 -12.15
CA ALA A 390 -12.40 2.48 -10.82
C ALA A 390 -12.93 3.81 -10.25
N ILE A 391 -12.14 4.87 -10.38
CA ILE A 391 -12.54 6.23 -9.96
C ILE A 391 -13.67 6.75 -10.85
N ALA A 392 -13.55 6.61 -12.17
CA ALA A 392 -14.54 7.09 -13.14
C ALA A 392 -15.91 6.38 -13.00
N ASN A 393 -15.93 5.14 -12.49
CA ASN A 393 -17.15 4.41 -12.16
C ASN A 393 -17.78 4.86 -10.83
N THR A 394 -17.02 5.54 -9.96
CA THR A 394 -17.47 5.98 -8.63
C THR A 394 -17.87 7.45 -8.60
N VAL A 395 -17.18 8.29 -9.39
CA VAL A 395 -17.44 9.74 -9.47
C VAL A 395 -17.52 10.20 -10.91
N ARG A 396 -18.22 11.33 -11.13
CA ARG A 396 -18.34 11.92 -12.48
C ARG A 396 -16.98 12.21 -13.09
N GLY A 397 -16.06 12.75 -12.29
CA GLY A 397 -14.71 13.10 -12.73
C GLY A 397 -14.71 14.20 -13.80
N PHE A 398 -13.60 14.27 -14.54
CA PHE A 398 -13.36 15.29 -15.56
C PHE A 398 -12.48 14.74 -16.70
N PRO A 399 -12.44 15.41 -17.86
CA PRO A 399 -11.46 15.14 -18.91
C PRO A 399 -10.03 15.22 -18.41
N ARG A 400 -9.15 14.33 -18.91
CA ARG A 400 -7.72 14.34 -18.62
C ARG A 400 -7.19 15.78 -18.73
N PRO A 401 -6.55 16.35 -17.69
CA PRO A 401 -5.95 17.68 -17.79
C PRO A 401 -4.78 17.69 -18.79
N LEU A 402 -4.40 18.86 -19.28
CA LEU A 402 -3.15 18.98 -20.05
C LEU A 402 -1.97 18.67 -19.13
N LEU A 403 -1.20 17.64 -19.50
CA LEU A 403 -0.01 17.22 -18.79
C LEU A 403 1.24 17.58 -19.60
N ASP A 404 2.33 17.95 -18.93
CA ASP A 404 3.65 18.07 -19.55
C ASP A 404 4.61 17.06 -18.90
N ILE A 405 4.87 15.99 -19.61
CA ILE A 405 5.81 14.93 -19.22
C ILE A 405 7.06 14.93 -20.12
N SER A 406 7.35 16.07 -20.76
CA SER A 406 8.53 16.24 -21.59
C SER A 406 9.82 16.08 -20.80
N SER A 407 10.91 15.66 -21.47
CA SER A 407 12.24 15.64 -20.87
C SER A 407 12.67 17.01 -20.33
N ALA A 408 12.14 18.12 -20.86
CA ALA A 408 12.44 19.46 -20.38
C ALA A 408 11.87 19.74 -18.98
N VAL A 409 10.67 19.26 -18.68
CA VAL A 409 10.09 19.36 -17.33
C VAL A 409 10.92 18.55 -16.34
N PHE A 410 11.23 17.29 -16.68
CA PHE A 410 12.06 16.44 -15.80
C PHE A 410 13.48 16.99 -15.61
N ALA A 411 14.12 17.50 -16.66
CA ALA A 411 15.42 18.16 -16.56
C ALA A 411 15.38 19.32 -15.57
N ARG A 412 14.41 20.22 -15.71
CA ARG A 412 14.24 21.35 -14.80
C ARG A 412 13.98 20.90 -13.36
N THR A 413 13.14 19.88 -13.15
CA THR A 413 12.90 19.32 -11.81
C THR A 413 14.19 18.81 -11.18
N ILE A 414 15.02 18.11 -11.95
CA ILE A 414 16.32 17.63 -11.47
C ILE A 414 17.27 18.79 -11.19
N ASP A 415 17.35 19.79 -12.07
CA ASP A 415 18.21 20.96 -11.86
C ASP A 415 17.88 21.69 -10.55
N ILE A 416 16.58 21.87 -10.27
CA ILE A 416 16.10 22.45 -9.00
C ILE A 416 16.47 21.54 -7.81
N ALA A 417 16.30 20.22 -7.94
CA ALA A 417 16.65 19.26 -6.89
C ALA A 417 18.14 19.32 -6.51
N PHE A 418 19.01 19.57 -7.50
CA PHE A 418 20.46 19.70 -7.28
C PHE A 418 20.91 21.13 -6.98
N GLY A 419 20.04 22.14 -7.15
CA GLY A 419 20.38 23.55 -7.03
C GLY A 419 21.36 24.05 -8.10
N ARG A 420 21.47 23.33 -9.23
CA ARG A 420 22.36 23.65 -10.35
C ARG A 420 21.90 22.94 -11.62
N ASP A 421 22.28 23.48 -12.77
CA ASP A 421 22.10 22.81 -14.06
C ASP A 421 22.91 21.51 -14.12
N ILE A 422 22.23 20.39 -14.35
CA ILE A 422 22.85 19.12 -14.71
C ILE A 422 23.09 19.11 -16.22
N ARG A 423 24.33 18.83 -16.64
CA ARG A 423 24.73 18.81 -18.04
C ARG A 423 25.25 17.43 -18.45
N PRO A 424 24.73 16.82 -19.54
CA PRO A 424 23.58 17.26 -20.34
C PRO A 424 22.27 17.30 -19.52
N PRO A 425 21.19 17.94 -20.00
CA PRO A 425 19.91 17.97 -19.29
C PRO A 425 19.38 16.56 -19.00
N PHE A 426 18.80 16.35 -17.81
CA PHE A 426 18.29 15.03 -17.43
C PHE A 426 17.17 14.56 -18.35
N ASN A 427 17.37 13.42 -19.03
CA ASN A 427 16.37 12.82 -19.90
C ASN A 427 15.78 11.54 -19.27
N PRO A 428 14.49 11.52 -18.87
CA PRO A 428 13.85 10.35 -18.28
C PRO A 428 13.70 9.18 -19.28
N TYR A 429 13.64 9.46 -20.58
CA TYR A 429 13.37 8.46 -21.62
C TYR A 429 14.64 7.78 -22.16
N GLY A 430 15.83 8.21 -21.71
CA GLY A 430 17.10 7.77 -22.30
C GLY A 430 17.51 6.32 -22.01
N ASN A 431 17.17 5.80 -20.82
CA ASN A 431 17.47 4.43 -20.41
C ASN A 431 16.61 4.02 -19.19
N SER A 432 16.65 2.72 -18.80
CA SER A 432 15.93 2.19 -17.63
C SER A 432 16.23 2.90 -16.31
N ILE A 433 17.50 3.24 -16.03
CA ILE A 433 17.88 3.88 -14.76
C ILE A 433 17.29 5.29 -14.69
N ASN A 434 17.43 6.08 -15.76
CA ASN A 434 16.84 7.42 -15.83
C ASN A 434 15.32 7.35 -15.70
N PHE A 435 14.67 6.38 -16.35
CA PHE A 435 13.23 6.23 -16.28
C PHE A 435 12.76 5.83 -14.87
N LEU A 436 13.48 4.95 -14.18
CA LEU A 436 13.18 4.57 -12.79
C LEU A 436 13.40 5.75 -11.82
N ILE A 437 14.47 6.54 -12.00
CA ILE A 437 14.71 7.76 -11.21
C ILE A 437 13.59 8.78 -11.43
N ALA A 438 13.11 8.96 -12.67
CA ALA A 438 11.96 9.81 -12.95
C ALA A 438 10.67 9.24 -12.34
N SER A 439 10.48 7.92 -12.43
CA SER A 439 9.31 7.21 -11.88
C SER A 439 9.21 7.31 -10.35
N TYR A 440 10.35 7.42 -9.65
CA TYR A 440 10.42 7.63 -8.18
C TYR A 440 9.57 8.82 -7.69
N TYR A 441 9.31 9.79 -8.57
CA TYR A 441 8.46 10.95 -8.26
C TYR A 441 6.96 10.62 -8.18
N MET A 442 6.47 9.66 -8.96
CA MET A 442 5.02 9.53 -9.19
C MET A 442 4.31 8.73 -8.08
N PRO A 443 4.54 7.42 -7.87
CA PRO A 443 3.68 6.62 -6.99
C PRO A 443 3.71 7.09 -5.54
N TYR A 444 4.87 7.58 -5.06
CA TYR A 444 4.97 8.13 -3.71
C TYR A 444 4.15 9.41 -3.51
N THR A 445 4.06 10.28 -4.53
CA THR A 445 3.20 11.48 -4.44
C THR A 445 1.72 11.07 -4.38
N VAL A 446 1.33 10.05 -5.14
CA VAL A 446 -0.07 9.56 -5.14
C VAL A 446 -0.43 8.84 -3.84
N LEU A 447 0.40 7.93 -3.36
CA LEU A 447 0.12 7.16 -2.14
C LEU A 447 -0.03 8.10 -0.93
N THR A 448 0.82 9.13 -0.82
CA THR A 448 0.73 10.05 0.32
C THR A 448 -0.54 10.91 0.29
N GLY A 449 -1.10 11.16 -0.89
CA GLY A 449 -2.44 11.74 -1.04
C GLY A 449 -3.56 10.81 -0.56
N TYR A 450 -3.46 9.51 -0.86
CA TYR A 450 -4.45 8.53 -0.38
C TYR A 450 -4.38 8.29 1.13
N VAL A 451 -3.18 8.26 1.72
CA VAL A 451 -3.00 8.19 3.17
C VAL A 451 -3.72 9.36 3.85
N GLU A 452 -3.55 10.58 3.32
CA GLU A 452 -4.19 11.79 3.86
C GLU A 452 -5.70 11.85 3.59
N ALA A 453 -6.15 11.38 2.42
CA ALA A 453 -7.56 11.37 2.08
C ALA A 453 -8.35 10.41 2.99
N ASN A 454 -7.78 9.25 3.32
CA ASN A 454 -8.47 8.16 4.00
C ASN A 454 -9.20 8.53 5.30
N PRO A 455 -8.57 9.19 6.31
CA PRO A 455 -9.26 9.55 7.55
C PRO A 455 -10.41 10.54 7.35
N ASN A 456 -10.41 11.25 6.22
CA ASN A 456 -11.38 12.28 5.88
C ASN A 456 -12.54 11.78 5.01
N LEU A 457 -12.63 10.46 4.76
CA LEU A 457 -13.73 9.85 4.01
C LEU A 457 -14.84 9.35 4.94
N SER A 458 -16.08 9.52 4.48
CA SER A 458 -17.28 9.12 5.20
C SER A 458 -17.86 7.81 4.64
N GLY A 459 -18.08 7.73 3.34
CA GLY A 459 -18.73 6.60 2.67
C GLY A 459 -17.84 5.34 2.60
N SER A 460 -18.40 4.19 2.93
CA SER A 460 -17.70 2.90 2.90
C SER A 460 -17.19 2.56 1.49
N THR A 461 -17.96 2.84 0.44
CA THR A 461 -17.53 2.66 -0.97
C THR A 461 -16.27 3.48 -1.29
N PHE A 462 -16.23 4.74 -0.85
CA PHE A 462 -15.08 5.62 -1.07
C PHE A 462 -13.85 5.15 -0.29
N LYS A 463 -14.04 4.75 0.97
CA LYS A 463 -12.96 4.18 1.80
C LYS A 463 -12.40 2.90 1.19
N ALA A 464 -13.26 1.99 0.74
CA ALA A 464 -12.84 0.74 0.09
C ALA A 464 -12.02 1.02 -1.18
N LEU A 465 -12.51 1.93 -2.04
CA LEU A 465 -11.80 2.34 -3.24
C LEU A 465 -10.43 2.95 -2.91
N VAL A 466 -10.38 3.92 -1.99
CA VAL A 466 -9.12 4.57 -1.59
C VAL A 466 -8.14 3.59 -0.95
N ALA A 467 -8.61 2.65 -0.12
CA ALA A 467 -7.74 1.62 0.44
C ALA A 467 -7.16 0.69 -0.64
N GLY A 468 -7.98 0.25 -1.60
CA GLY A 468 -7.53 -0.55 -2.74
C GLY A 468 -6.50 0.17 -3.61
N LEU A 469 -6.73 1.46 -3.90
CA LEU A 469 -5.82 2.32 -4.66
C LEU A 469 -4.51 2.56 -3.89
N LEU A 470 -4.59 2.87 -2.59
CA LEU A 470 -3.44 3.08 -1.72
C LEU A 470 -2.51 1.86 -1.72
N GLY A 471 -3.06 0.65 -1.58
CA GLY A 471 -2.27 -0.58 -1.64
C GLY A 471 -1.49 -0.70 -2.95
N VAL A 472 -2.11 -0.42 -4.10
CA VAL A 472 -1.40 -0.50 -5.39
C VAL A 472 -0.35 0.59 -5.52
N LYS A 473 -0.62 1.85 -5.15
CA LYS A 473 0.40 2.92 -5.23
C LYS A 473 1.61 2.67 -4.34
N ALA A 474 1.36 2.17 -3.14
CA ALA A 474 2.44 1.81 -2.23
C ALA A 474 3.24 0.60 -2.72
N GLY A 475 2.58 -0.40 -3.31
CA GLY A 475 3.27 -1.50 -4.00
C GLY A 475 4.14 -1.02 -5.15
N GLN A 476 3.64 -0.09 -5.98
CA GLN A 476 4.39 0.49 -7.10
C GLN A 476 5.62 1.27 -6.62
N ASP A 477 5.47 2.07 -5.57
CA ASP A 477 6.59 2.74 -4.90
C ASP A 477 7.61 1.73 -4.38
N GLY A 478 7.17 0.69 -3.66
CA GLY A 478 8.05 -0.36 -3.15
C GLY A 478 8.84 -1.07 -4.25
N VAL A 479 8.21 -1.38 -5.38
CA VAL A 479 8.89 -1.98 -6.54
C VAL A 479 9.95 -1.04 -7.11
N ILE A 480 9.62 0.25 -7.36
CA ILE A 480 10.58 1.22 -7.90
C ILE A 480 11.75 1.41 -6.92
N ARG A 481 11.45 1.56 -5.63
CA ARG A 481 12.46 1.70 -4.59
C ARG A 481 13.34 0.48 -4.49
N ALA A 482 12.82 -0.74 -4.60
CA ALA A 482 13.64 -1.96 -4.63
C ALA A 482 14.62 -1.99 -5.81
N LEU A 483 14.14 -1.67 -7.02
CA LEU A 483 14.96 -1.64 -8.23
C LEU A 483 16.06 -0.56 -8.15
N LEU A 484 15.75 0.61 -7.60
CA LEU A 484 16.72 1.68 -7.40
C LEU A 484 17.68 1.37 -6.25
N TYR A 485 17.21 0.75 -5.16
CA TYR A 485 18.02 0.43 -3.98
C TYR A 485 19.13 -0.57 -4.27
N GLN A 486 18.86 -1.54 -5.14
CA GLN A 486 19.86 -2.46 -5.69
C GLN A 486 20.97 -1.77 -6.47
N ARG A 487 20.68 -0.60 -7.02
CA ARG A 487 21.56 0.18 -7.90
C ARG A 487 22.00 1.49 -7.23
N ARG A 488 21.77 1.66 -5.94
CA ARG A 488 21.94 2.96 -5.24
C ARG A 488 23.36 3.53 -5.39
N ASP A 489 24.37 2.66 -5.46
CA ASP A 489 25.78 3.05 -5.60
C ASP A 489 26.22 3.14 -7.08
N THR A 490 25.37 2.72 -8.03
CA THR A 490 25.63 2.83 -9.46
C THR A 490 25.60 4.30 -9.87
N ARG A 491 26.63 4.73 -10.62
CA ARG A 491 26.68 6.06 -11.22
C ARG A 491 25.82 6.12 -12.47
N VAL A 492 25.00 7.16 -12.57
CA VAL A 492 24.15 7.43 -13.72
C VAL A 492 24.97 8.21 -14.74
N GLU A 493 25.32 7.53 -15.83
CA GLU A 493 26.01 8.17 -16.96
C GLU A 493 25.06 9.11 -17.72
N PRO A 494 25.53 10.27 -18.20
CA PRO A 494 26.90 10.80 -18.12
C PRO A 494 27.15 11.74 -16.91
N TYR A 495 26.24 11.76 -15.92
CA TYR A 495 26.27 12.77 -14.84
C TYR A 495 27.34 12.51 -13.77
N ASN A 496 27.86 11.28 -13.70
CA ASN A 496 28.77 10.84 -12.64
C ASN A 496 28.18 11.04 -11.23
N ILE A 497 26.86 10.94 -11.09
CA ILE A 497 26.09 11.04 -9.84
C ILE A 497 25.43 9.69 -9.59
N THR A 498 25.45 9.20 -8.34
CA THR A 498 24.87 7.91 -8.00
C THR A 498 23.33 7.93 -8.00
N VAL A 499 22.71 6.78 -8.23
CA VAL A 499 21.26 6.62 -8.11
C VAL A 499 20.76 7.08 -6.73
N GLY A 500 21.49 6.72 -5.66
CA GLY A 500 21.16 7.13 -4.29
C GLY A 500 21.13 8.65 -4.12
N GLU A 501 22.14 9.36 -4.64
CA GLU A 501 22.18 10.83 -4.63
C GLU A 501 21.00 11.46 -5.38
N PHE A 502 20.64 10.94 -6.56
CA PHE A 502 19.45 11.39 -7.28
C PHE A 502 18.18 11.24 -6.42
N THR A 503 17.96 10.07 -5.81
CA THR A 503 16.77 9.85 -4.99
C THR A 503 16.72 10.75 -3.76
N ASN A 504 17.85 10.99 -3.11
CA ASN A 504 17.93 11.92 -1.98
C ASN A 504 17.56 13.35 -2.38
N ARG A 505 18.13 13.86 -3.47
CA ARG A 505 17.82 15.20 -3.97
C ARG A 505 16.35 15.35 -4.37
N ILE A 506 15.77 14.32 -4.99
CA ILE A 506 14.34 14.32 -5.34
C ILE A 506 13.47 14.35 -4.07
N SER A 507 13.78 13.55 -3.06
CA SER A 507 13.05 13.56 -1.77
C SER A 507 13.18 14.90 -1.05
N GLU A 508 14.38 15.49 -0.99
CA GLU A 508 14.64 16.83 -0.45
C GLU A 508 13.82 17.90 -1.18
N LEU A 509 13.77 17.82 -2.52
CA LEU A 509 12.97 18.72 -3.34
C LEU A 509 11.48 18.61 -2.99
N ARG A 510 10.93 17.39 -2.92
CA ARG A 510 9.50 17.19 -2.60
C ARG A 510 9.14 17.69 -1.20
N ASN A 511 10.02 17.53 -0.23
CA ASN A 511 9.83 18.09 1.11
C ASN A 511 9.85 19.63 1.08
N THR A 512 10.81 20.22 0.35
CA THR A 512 10.92 21.68 0.17
C THR A 512 9.68 22.27 -0.50
N LEU A 513 9.24 21.68 -1.62
CA LEU A 513 8.06 22.13 -2.36
C LEU A 513 6.78 21.94 -1.56
N GLY A 514 6.63 20.83 -0.82
CA GLY A 514 5.45 20.58 -0.01
C GLY A 514 5.28 21.61 1.12
N ARG A 515 6.39 22.08 1.71
CA ARG A 515 6.40 23.00 2.88
C ARG A 515 5.72 22.41 4.13
N GLY A 516 5.75 21.08 4.25
CA GLY A 516 5.12 20.32 5.34
C GLY A 516 6.10 19.57 6.24
N GLY A 517 7.37 19.95 6.22
CA GLY A 517 8.44 19.21 6.89
C GLY A 517 8.91 17.98 6.10
N VAL A 518 9.62 17.07 6.78
CA VAL A 518 10.10 15.82 6.19
C VAL A 518 8.93 14.84 6.09
N LYS A 519 8.49 14.57 4.86
CA LYS A 519 7.45 13.57 4.55
C LYS A 519 7.93 12.56 3.50
N GLU A 520 9.24 12.48 3.36
CA GLU A 520 9.94 11.57 2.49
C GLU A 520 11.44 11.56 2.78
N GLU A 521 12.05 10.38 2.72
CA GLU A 521 13.49 10.25 2.68
C GLU A 521 13.93 9.43 1.46
N GLY A 522 15.11 9.77 0.94
CA GLY A 522 15.73 9.07 -0.18
C GLY A 522 16.24 7.67 0.21
N LEU A 523 17.03 7.06 -0.67
CA LEU A 523 17.50 5.69 -0.48
C LEU A 523 18.74 5.56 0.41
N ILE A 524 19.48 6.64 0.65
CA ILE A 524 20.74 6.63 1.41
C ILE A 524 20.81 7.78 2.42
N ASN A 525 21.72 7.71 3.38
CA ASN A 525 22.04 8.80 4.33
C ASN A 525 20.81 9.36 5.06
N VAL A 526 20.01 8.46 5.59
CA VAL A 526 18.70 8.75 6.18
C VAL A 526 18.83 9.37 7.56
N THR A 527 17.95 10.32 7.87
CA THR A 527 17.99 11.11 9.11
C THR A 527 17.04 10.60 10.18
N THR A 528 15.92 10.01 9.76
CA THR A 528 14.91 9.41 10.64
C THR A 528 15.41 8.06 11.14
N SER A 529 15.45 7.91 12.47
CA SER A 529 15.72 6.62 13.10
C SER A 529 14.50 5.71 12.97
N LEU A 530 14.67 4.49 12.49
CA LEU A 530 13.63 3.46 12.55
C LEU A 530 13.73 2.71 13.89
N GLY A 531 12.59 2.40 14.53
CA GLY A 531 12.56 1.52 15.72
C GLY A 531 12.79 2.23 17.07
N VAL A 532 13.42 1.54 18.03
CA VAL A 532 13.63 2.01 19.42
C VAL A 532 14.88 2.88 19.53
N GLY A 533 14.80 3.95 20.33
CA GLY A 533 15.99 4.59 20.92
C GLY A 533 16.85 5.41 19.97
N GLY A 534 16.30 5.89 18.84
CA GLY A 534 17.09 6.70 17.91
C GLY A 534 18.14 5.91 17.12
N ILE A 535 18.06 4.57 17.12
CA ILE A 535 19.01 3.72 16.39
C ILE A 535 18.91 4.05 14.90
N ARG A 536 20.02 4.50 14.32
CA ARG A 536 20.20 4.61 12.86
C ARG A 536 20.45 3.20 12.34
N VAL A 537 19.38 2.57 11.89
CA VAL A 537 19.35 1.13 11.60
C VAL A 537 20.14 0.75 10.35
N SER A 538 20.25 1.64 9.37
CA SER A 538 20.87 1.32 8.09
C SER A 538 21.43 2.58 7.42
N THR A 539 22.47 2.39 6.60
CA THR A 539 22.98 3.43 5.69
C THR A 539 22.00 3.74 4.55
N GLY A 540 20.94 2.94 4.39
CA GLY A 540 19.91 3.13 3.38
C GLY A 540 18.48 2.95 3.86
N ASN A 541 17.52 3.19 2.95
CA ASN A 541 16.09 3.26 3.25
C ASN A 541 15.23 2.82 2.06
N VAL A 542 14.83 1.56 2.08
CA VAL A 542 14.04 0.93 1.02
C VAL A 542 12.60 1.42 1.00
N LEU A 543 12.01 1.85 2.14
CA LEU A 543 10.66 2.43 2.20
C LEU A 543 10.62 3.63 3.15
N SER A 544 10.18 4.77 2.64
CA SER A 544 10.09 6.01 3.42
C SER A 544 8.83 6.07 4.29
N ALA A 545 9.03 6.19 5.59
CA ALA A 545 7.97 6.22 6.61
C ALA A 545 8.34 7.16 7.78
N ASN A 546 7.36 7.46 8.65
CA ASN A 546 7.58 8.30 9.83
C ASN A 546 8.29 7.54 10.96
N ILE A 547 8.45 8.19 12.12
CA ILE A 547 9.13 7.63 13.30
C ILE A 547 8.48 6.32 13.83
N ASP A 548 7.18 6.17 13.61
CA ASP A 548 6.41 4.98 13.94
C ASP A 548 6.32 4.00 12.76
N SER A 549 7.12 4.22 11.71
CA SER A 549 7.14 3.43 10.48
C SER A 549 5.79 3.39 9.74
N LEU A 550 5.03 4.49 9.80
CA LEU A 550 3.79 4.69 9.04
C LEU A 550 4.06 5.52 7.77
N SER A 551 3.37 5.22 6.68
CA SER A 551 3.43 6.04 5.47
C SER A 551 2.94 7.46 5.74
N TYR A 552 3.58 8.47 5.14
CA TYR A 552 3.21 9.87 5.34
C TYR A 552 1.92 10.25 4.60
N GLY A 553 1.19 11.24 5.14
CA GLY A 553 0.09 11.92 4.45
C GLY A 553 0.51 13.27 3.87
N ARG A 554 0.09 13.58 2.64
CA ARG A 554 0.22 14.92 2.03
C ARG A 554 -1.15 15.47 1.66
N THR A 555 -1.43 16.69 2.12
CA THR A 555 -2.62 17.44 1.79
C THR A 555 -2.66 17.78 0.30
N PRO A 556 -3.86 18.07 -0.26
CA PRO A 556 -3.97 18.53 -1.63
C PRO A 556 -3.10 19.75 -1.97
N ALA A 557 -2.96 20.71 -1.04
CA ALA A 557 -2.09 21.87 -1.24
C ALA A 557 -0.61 21.47 -1.35
N GLU A 558 -0.12 20.61 -0.45
CA GLU A 558 1.26 20.08 -0.53
C GLU A 558 1.49 19.35 -1.86
N ILE A 559 0.53 18.54 -2.30
CA ILE A 559 0.60 17.82 -3.58
C ILE A 559 0.66 18.79 -4.76
N LEU A 560 -0.22 19.81 -4.82
CA LEU A 560 -0.21 20.79 -5.91
C LEU A 560 1.10 21.56 -5.98
N ARG A 561 1.65 22.01 -4.86
CA ARG A 561 2.97 22.66 -4.82
C ARG A 561 4.07 21.79 -5.41
N ILE A 562 4.01 20.49 -5.15
CA ILE A 562 4.96 19.48 -5.65
C ILE A 562 4.75 19.25 -7.14
N VAL A 563 3.53 18.93 -7.60
CA VAL A 563 3.30 18.58 -9.01
C VAL A 563 3.34 19.79 -9.95
N TYR A 564 3.11 21.00 -9.43
CA TYR A 564 3.35 22.24 -10.17
C TYR A 564 4.83 22.64 -10.21
N GLY A 565 5.65 22.07 -9.32
CA GLY A 565 7.09 22.36 -9.25
C GLY A 565 7.43 23.79 -8.80
N THR A 566 6.45 24.55 -8.30
CA THR A 566 6.60 25.98 -7.95
C THR A 566 6.70 26.23 -6.45
N GLY A 567 6.37 25.23 -5.61
CA GLY A 567 6.25 25.44 -4.17
C GLY A 567 5.01 26.26 -3.78
N ASN A 568 4.12 26.54 -4.73
CA ASN A 568 2.90 27.33 -4.55
C ASN A 568 1.71 26.69 -5.30
N GLU A 569 0.71 26.24 -4.56
CA GLU A 569 -0.51 25.60 -5.03
C GLU A 569 -1.38 26.50 -5.92
N ARG A 570 -1.13 27.82 -5.92
CA ARG A 570 -1.78 28.82 -6.79
C ARG A 570 -1.07 29.07 -8.11
N ARG A 571 0.10 28.46 -8.32
CA ARG A 571 0.91 28.68 -9.52
C ARG A 571 1.12 27.36 -10.27
N PRO A 572 0.20 27.01 -11.20
CA PRO A 572 0.39 25.91 -12.13
C PRO A 572 1.73 25.95 -12.85
N GLY A 573 2.22 24.76 -13.23
CA GLY A 573 3.54 24.58 -13.82
C GLY A 573 3.93 23.10 -13.88
N ALA A 574 5.17 22.84 -14.29
CA ALA A 574 5.76 21.50 -14.40
C ALA A 574 4.78 20.49 -15.04
N PHE A 575 4.34 19.48 -14.29
CA PHE A 575 3.50 18.40 -14.83
C PHE A 575 2.07 18.83 -15.19
N PHE A 576 1.60 19.96 -14.66
CA PHE A 576 0.26 20.51 -14.89
C PHE A 576 0.37 21.98 -15.32
N PRO A 577 0.79 22.28 -16.55
CA PRO A 577 1.02 23.65 -17.02
C PRO A 577 -0.24 24.54 -16.94
N ASN A 578 -1.43 23.96 -17.14
CA ASN A 578 -2.71 24.67 -17.05
C ASN A 578 -3.45 24.43 -15.71
N GLY A 579 -2.80 23.78 -14.76
CA GLY A 579 -3.37 23.43 -13.47
C GLY A 579 -4.09 22.09 -13.46
N ALA A 580 -4.27 21.56 -12.26
CA ALA A 580 -5.06 20.37 -11.98
C ALA A 580 -6.57 20.70 -11.94
N ASN A 581 -7.39 19.71 -12.26
CA ASN A 581 -8.85 19.82 -12.34
C ASN A 581 -9.56 19.34 -11.07
N GLY A 582 -10.85 19.64 -10.98
CA GLY A 582 -11.72 19.26 -9.85
C GLY A 582 -11.76 20.34 -8.77
N ARG A 583 -12.82 20.33 -7.96
CA ARG A 583 -13.15 21.47 -7.08
C ARG A 583 -12.05 21.82 -6.08
N ILE A 584 -11.40 20.82 -5.46
CA ILE A 584 -10.29 21.07 -4.52
C ILE A 584 -9.15 21.79 -5.23
N ALA A 585 -8.76 21.30 -6.42
CA ALA A 585 -7.66 21.91 -7.16
C ALA A 585 -7.98 23.34 -7.61
N THR A 586 -9.20 23.57 -8.12
CA THR A 586 -9.63 24.90 -8.55
C THR A 586 -9.71 25.90 -7.40
N ILE A 587 -10.21 25.50 -6.23
CA ILE A 587 -10.28 26.39 -5.05
C ILE A 587 -8.89 26.75 -4.54
N LEU A 588 -7.97 25.78 -4.48
CA LEU A 588 -6.60 26.01 -4.03
C LEU A 588 -5.77 26.80 -5.04
N SER A 589 -6.13 26.72 -6.32
CA SER A 589 -5.43 27.43 -7.40
C SER A 589 -5.92 28.87 -7.60
N ALA A 590 -7.05 29.25 -6.98
CA ALA A 590 -7.56 30.61 -6.92
C ALA A 590 -6.83 31.43 -5.84
#